data_AF-A0A934MCV0-F1
#
_entry.id   AF-A0A934MCV0-F1
#
_cell.length_a   1.000
_cell.length_b   1.000
_cell.length_c   1.000
_cell.angle_alpha   90.00
_cell.angle_beta   90.00
_cell.angle_gamma   90.00
#
_symmetry.space_group_name_H-M   'P 1'
#
loop_
_entity.id
_entity.type
_entity.pdbx_description
1 polymer ?
#
loop_
_entity_poly.entity_id
_entity_poly.type
_entity_poly.pdbx_seq_one_letter_code
_entity_poly.pdbx_strand_id
1 'polypeptide(L)'
;MIPTLEVLVEQMQAVSGAPSIDPDAPLVELSEIDSMDLMEWLFSFQSSHPDAGVDAAVFDNEDGSLTIRTVHERLERAVSADAVSER
;
A
#
# COMPACT_ATOMS: atom_id res chain seq x y z
N MET A 1 -14.02 0.46 -0.79
CA MET A 1 -13.63 1.55 -1.73
C MET A 1 -12.17 1.85 -1.41
N ILE A 2 -11.28 1.81 -2.39
CA ILE A 2 -9.85 2.03 -2.16
C ILE A 2 -9.62 3.47 -1.67
N PRO A 3 -8.81 3.69 -0.62
CA PRO A 3 -8.44 5.04 -0.16
C PRO A 3 -7.71 5.79 -1.29
N THR A 4 -7.79 7.13 -1.28
CA THR A 4 -6.97 7.94 -2.18
C THR A 4 -5.48 7.80 -1.83
N LEU A 5 -4.60 8.15 -2.77
CA LEU A 5 -3.16 8.14 -2.54
C LEU A 5 -2.75 8.97 -1.31
N GLU A 6 -3.37 10.14 -1.12
CA GLU A 6 -3.14 11.01 0.04
C GLU A 6 -3.48 10.31 1.36
N VAL A 7 -4.65 9.66 1.43
CA VAL A 7 -5.09 8.91 2.62
C VAL A 7 -4.20 7.69 2.87
N LEU A 8 -3.65 7.09 1.81
CA LEU A 8 -2.72 5.97 1.95
C LEU A 8 -1.37 6.43 2.52
N VAL A 9 -0.87 7.59 2.09
CA VAL A 9 0.31 8.24 2.66
C VAL A 9 0.09 8.57 4.14
N GLU A 10 -1.04 9.17 4.49
CA GLU A 10 -1.37 9.49 5.89
C GLU A 10 -1.42 8.25 6.78
N GLN A 11 -2.00 7.15 6.29
CA GLN A 11 -2.00 5.87 7.01
C GLN A 11 -0.59 5.32 7.18
N MET A 12 0.26 5.41 6.16
CA MET A 12 1.63 4.94 6.25
C MET A 12 2.44 5.77 7.26
N GLN A 13 2.28 7.10 7.26
CA GLN A 13 2.87 7.99 8.26
C GLN A 13 2.40 7.63 9.69
N ALA A 14 1.13 7.28 9.85
CA ALA A 14 0.58 6.92 11.16
C ALA A 14 1.15 5.59 11.70
N VAL A 15 1.43 4.63 10.82
CA VAL A 15 1.99 3.32 11.19
C VAL A 15 3.50 3.43 11.42
N SER A 16 4.24 4.01 10.47
CA SER A 16 5.71 4.07 10.52
C SER A 16 6.24 5.20 11.40
N GLY A 17 5.40 6.19 11.73
CA GLY A 17 5.79 7.38 12.49
C GLY A 17 6.60 8.40 11.68
N ALA A 18 6.71 8.23 10.36
CA ALA A 18 7.42 9.17 9.49
C ALA A 18 6.73 10.55 9.45
N PRO A 19 7.47 11.67 9.56
CA PRO A 19 6.91 13.01 9.59
C PRO A 19 6.41 13.47 8.22
N SER A 20 6.98 12.93 7.14
CA SER A 20 6.57 13.21 5.77
C SER A 20 7.02 12.06 4.88
N ILE A 21 6.18 11.67 3.93
CA ILE A 21 6.50 10.64 2.95
C ILE A 21 6.17 11.19 1.57
N ASP A 22 7.14 11.13 0.66
CA ASP A 22 6.91 11.43 -0.75
C ASP A 22 6.34 10.16 -1.43
N PRO A 23 5.12 10.21 -1.99
CA PRO A 23 4.51 9.04 -2.61
C PRO A 23 5.21 8.56 -3.89
N ASP A 24 6.05 9.41 -4.48
CA ASP A 24 6.81 9.14 -5.71
C ASP A 24 8.27 8.72 -5.42
N ALA A 25 8.70 8.77 -4.15
CA ALA A 25 10.00 8.27 -3.75
C ALA A 25 9.99 6.73 -3.62
N PRO A 26 11.07 6.04 -4.03
CA PRO A 26 11.26 4.63 -3.76
C PRO A 26 11.23 4.34 -2.25
N LEU A 27 10.45 3.32 -1.84
CA LEU A 27 10.34 2.89 -0.44
C LEU A 27 11.70 2.53 0.16
N VAL A 28 12.64 2.04 -0.64
CA VAL A 28 14.01 1.71 -0.20
C VAL A 28 14.81 2.93 0.24
N GLU A 29 14.44 4.13 -0.22
CA GLU A 29 15.06 5.39 0.20
C GLU A 29 14.42 5.96 1.48
N LEU A 30 13.25 5.45 1.87
CA LEU A 30 12.51 5.86 3.05
C LEU A 30 12.97 5.04 4.26
N SER A 31 14.06 5.49 4.91
CA SER A 31 14.63 4.81 6.09
C SER A 31 13.69 4.70 7.30
N GLU A 32 12.59 5.46 7.28
CA GLU A 32 11.58 5.52 8.33
C GLU A 32 10.47 4.48 8.14
N ILE A 33 10.47 3.74 7.03
CA ILE A 33 9.50 2.67 6.76
C ILE A 33 10.26 1.37 6.70
N ASP A 34 9.93 0.45 7.60
CA ASP A 34 10.46 -0.90 7.58
C ASP A 34 9.42 -1.93 7.08
N SER A 35 9.87 -3.18 6.92
CA SER A 35 8.98 -4.26 6.48
C SER A 35 7.86 -4.58 7.47
N MET A 36 8.05 -4.29 8.77
CA MET A 36 7.03 -4.50 9.80
C MET A 36 5.93 -3.46 9.66
N ASP A 37 6.27 -2.20 9.41
CA ASP A 37 5.31 -1.12 9.16
C ASP A 37 4.42 -1.43 7.95
N LEU A 38 5.04 -1.91 6.86
CA LEU A 38 4.30 -2.31 5.64
C LEU A 38 3.31 -3.45 5.93
N MET A 39 3.71 -4.42 6.75
CA MET A 39 2.88 -5.56 7.13
C MET A 39 1.75 -5.16 8.08
N GLU A 40 2.01 -4.28 9.04
CA GLU A 40 1.00 -3.76 9.95
C GLU A 40 -0.05 -2.94 9.18
N TRP A 41 0.41 -2.07 8.28
CA TRP A 41 -0.46 -1.31 7.39
C TRP A 41 -1.34 -2.23 6.53
N LEU A 42 -0.74 -3.27 5.92
CA LEU A 42 -1.46 -4.23 5.08
C LEU A 42 -2.54 -4.97 5.88
N PHE A 43 -2.21 -5.39 7.11
CA PHE A 43 -3.19 -6.05 7.97
C PHE A 43 -4.36 -5.13 8.32
N SER A 44 -4.08 -3.87 8.66
CA SER A 44 -5.12 -2.86 8.91
C SER A 44 -5.99 -2.61 7.69
N PHE A 45 -5.37 -2.55 6.50
CA PHE A 45 -6.06 -2.40 5.23
C PHE A 45 -7.00 -3.59 4.94
N GLN A 46 -6.49 -4.83 5.06
CA GLN A 46 -7.27 -6.07 4.89
C GLN A 46 -8.41 -6.16 5.91
N SER A 47 -8.18 -5.75 7.16
CA SER A 47 -9.23 -5.72 8.18
C SER A 47 -10.35 -4.74 7.83
N SER A 48 -10.03 -3.63 7.18
CA SER A 48 -11.00 -2.63 6.73
C SER A 48 -11.64 -2.98 5.38
N HIS A 49 -11.00 -3.87 4.60
CA HIS A 49 -11.40 -4.30 3.27
C HIS A 49 -11.28 -5.82 3.11
N PRO A 50 -12.09 -6.62 3.82
CA PRO A 50 -11.96 -8.07 3.84
C PRO A 50 -12.14 -8.70 2.45
N ASP A 51 -12.91 -8.07 1.57
CA ASP A 51 -13.21 -8.56 0.22
C ASP A 51 -12.20 -8.08 -0.83
N ALA A 52 -11.17 -7.29 -0.47
CA ALA A 52 -10.26 -6.72 -1.46
C ALA A 52 -9.28 -7.74 -2.09
N GLY A 53 -9.12 -8.92 -1.49
CA GLY A 53 -8.21 -9.97 -2.00
C GLY A 53 -6.74 -9.57 -2.07
N VAL A 54 -6.36 -8.47 -1.42
CA VAL A 54 -5.00 -7.91 -1.45
C VAL A 54 -4.09 -8.69 -0.50
N ASP A 55 -2.88 -9.00 -0.95
CA ASP A 55 -1.83 -9.66 -0.17
C ASP A 55 -0.47 -8.93 -0.28
N ALA A 56 0.58 -9.49 0.33
CA ALA A 56 1.90 -8.89 0.36
C ALA A 56 2.54 -8.71 -1.03
N ALA A 57 2.01 -9.34 -2.08
CA ALA A 57 2.43 -9.13 -3.46
C ALA A 57 2.33 -7.66 -3.92
N VAL A 58 1.48 -6.83 -3.28
CA VAL A 58 1.44 -5.38 -3.59
C VAL A 58 2.75 -4.68 -3.27
N PHE A 59 3.58 -5.25 -2.40
CA PHE A 59 4.91 -4.74 -2.04
C PHE A 59 6.05 -5.41 -2.82
N ASP A 60 5.74 -6.17 -3.87
CA ASP A 60 6.79 -6.75 -4.70
C ASP A 60 7.69 -5.66 -5.30
N ASN A 61 9.00 -5.77 -5.05
CA ASN A 61 9.98 -4.71 -5.31
C ASN A 61 11.29 -5.28 -5.86
N GLU A 62 11.23 -6.15 -6.87
CA GLU A 62 12.42 -6.80 -7.45
C GLU A 62 13.47 -5.81 -7.99
N ASP A 63 13.04 -4.66 -8.50
CA ASP A 63 13.92 -3.62 -9.07
C ASP A 63 14.31 -2.52 -8.06
N GLY A 64 13.75 -2.53 -6.85
CA GLY A 64 14.00 -1.48 -5.85
C GLY A 64 13.26 -0.16 -6.09
N SER A 65 12.48 -0.04 -7.18
CA SER A 65 11.78 1.18 -7.58
C SER A 65 10.37 1.32 -7.01
N LEU A 66 9.93 0.45 -6.09
CA LEU A 66 8.57 0.47 -5.56
C LEU A 66 8.31 1.77 -4.80
N THR A 67 7.26 2.49 -5.20
CA THR A 67 6.80 3.71 -4.53
C THR A 67 5.41 3.49 -3.92
N ILE A 68 4.99 4.39 -3.04
CA ILE A 68 3.62 4.35 -2.48
C ILE A 68 2.58 4.54 -3.59
N ARG A 69 2.87 5.36 -4.61
CA ARG A 69 2.00 5.48 -5.80
C ARG A 69 1.82 4.12 -6.50
N THR A 70 2.89 3.38 -6.70
CA THR A 70 2.80 2.05 -7.33
C THR A 70 2.00 1.07 -6.47
N VAL A 71 2.16 1.10 -5.14
CA VAL A 71 1.32 0.30 -4.23
C VAL A 71 -0.15 0.68 -4.39
N HIS A 72 -0.48 1.97 -4.41
CA HIS A 72 -1.85 2.47 -4.62
C HIS A 72 -2.45 1.97 -5.94
N GLU A 73 -1.73 2.09 -7.05
CA GLU A 73 -2.17 1.59 -8.36
C GLU A 73 -2.41 0.07 -8.36
N ARG A 74 -1.58 -0.70 -7.63
CA ARG A 74 -1.76 -2.16 -7.48
C ARG A 74 -3.02 -2.49 -6.68
N LEU A 75 -3.31 -1.73 -5.62
CA LEU A 75 -4.54 -1.89 -4.82
C LEU A 75 -5.79 -1.58 -5.64
N GLU A 76 -5.77 -0.50 -6.42
CA GLU A 76 -6.87 -0.14 -7.31
C GLU A 76 -7.14 -1.25 -8.33
N ARG A 77 -6.08 -1.84 -8.89
CA ARG A 77 -6.19 -2.99 -9.80
C ARG A 77 -6.73 -4.23 -9.12
N ALA A 78 -6.27 -4.56 -7.92
CA ALA A 78 -6.72 -5.73 -7.17
C ALA A 78 -8.24 -5.66 -6.89
N VAL A 79 -8.71 -4.52 -6.36
CA VAL A 79 -10.14 -4.33 -6.09
C VAL A 79 -10.98 -4.23 -7.36
N SER A 80 -10.42 -3.68 -8.44
CA SER A 80 -11.12 -3.67 -9.73
C SER A 80 -11.19 -5.05 -10.39
N ALA A 81 -10.19 -5.90 -10.20
CA ALA A 81 -10.14 -7.26 -10.74
C ALA A 81 -11.10 -8.20 -10.02
N ASP A 82 -11.23 -8.06 -8.69
CA ASP A 82 -12.20 -8.80 -7.89
C ASP A 82 -13.65 -8.51 -8.34
N ALA A 83 -13.97 -7.22 -8.56
CA ALA A 83 -15.28 -6.80 -9.08
C ALA A 83 -15.62 -7.34 -10.49
N VAL A 84 -14.63 -7.78 -11.27
CA VAL A 84 -14.82 -8.40 -12.60
C VAL A 84 -14.99 -9.92 -12.48
N SER A 85 -14.39 -10.55 -11.48
CA SER A 85 -14.46 -12.01 -11.31
C SER A 85 -15.81 -12.51 -10.75
N GLU A 86 -16.65 -11.61 -10.25
CA GLU A 86 -18.02 -11.90 -9.78
C GLU A 86 -19.12 -11.69 -10.85
N ARG A 87 -18.78 -11.53 -12.15
CA ARG A 87 -19.77 -11.37 -13.23
C ARG A 87 -19.98 -12.59 -14.12
#